data_AF-A0A7S2N8F4-F1
#
_entry.id   AF-A0A7S2N8F4-F1
#
_cell.length_a   1.000
_cell.length_b   1.000
_cell.length_c   1.000
_cell.angle_alpha   90.00
_cell.angle_beta   90.00
_cell.angle_gamma   90.00
#
_symmetry.space_group_name_H-M   'P 1'
#
loop_
_entity.id
_entity.type
_entity.pdbx_description
1 polymer ?
#
loop_
_entity_poly.entity_id
_entity_poly.type
_entity_poly.pdbx_seq_one_letter_code
_entity_poly.pdbx_strand_id
1 'polypeptide(L)'
;RARRAWCWLAAVFAQIFMSLVAASVVSAAAVGVVLYAYRQRVAALKPDGRPTVLITGTTGWLGALLAKRLVARGSVRVLGLARRKSGISGVVDIQADLTTGAGLGTLSHVGKIDACVHLGGVAGWCSLDEGLETN
;
A
#
# COMPACT_ATOMS: atom_id res chain seq x y z
N ARG A 1 50.31 -34.05 1.62
CA ARG A 1 49.93 -32.98 0.65
C ARG A 1 48.41 -32.85 0.52
N ALA A 2 47.66 -33.93 0.21
CA ALA A 2 46.20 -33.89 0.06
C ALA A 2 45.42 -33.32 1.26
N ARG A 3 45.71 -33.75 2.50
CA ARG A 3 45.02 -33.25 3.71
C ARG A 3 45.15 -31.73 3.90
N ARG A 4 46.31 -31.13 3.56
CA ARG A 4 46.49 -29.67 3.65
C ARG A 4 45.69 -28.93 2.59
N ALA A 5 45.52 -29.49 1.39
CA ALA A 5 44.69 -28.91 0.34
C ALA A 5 43.20 -28.93 0.71
N TRP A 6 42.72 -30.01 1.31
CA TRP A 6 41.33 -30.11 1.81
C TRP A 6 41.02 -29.13 2.94
N CYS A 7 41.93 -28.97 3.91
CA CYS A 7 41.78 -27.96 4.96
C CYS A 7 41.72 -26.53 4.40
N TRP A 8 42.52 -26.23 3.37
CA TRP A 8 42.55 -24.91 2.76
C TRP A 8 41.26 -24.60 1.99
N LEU A 9 40.74 -25.56 1.22
CA LEU A 9 39.45 -25.40 0.52
C LEU A 9 38.27 -25.21 1.49
N ALA A 10 38.23 -25.96 2.59
CA ALA A 10 37.20 -25.81 3.61
C ALA A 10 37.23 -24.42 4.28
N ALA A 11 38.43 -23.89 4.55
CA ALA A 11 38.59 -22.55 5.11
C ALA A 11 38.14 -21.45 4.15
N VAL A 12 38.49 -21.56 2.86
CA VAL A 12 38.04 -20.62 1.83
C VAL A 12 36.52 -20.66 1.68
N PHE A 13 35.90 -21.84 1.68
CA PHE A 13 34.45 -21.98 1.59
C PHE A 13 33.74 -21.38 2.81
N ALA A 14 34.23 -21.66 4.03
CA ALA A 14 33.70 -21.06 5.25
C ALA A 14 33.84 -19.53 5.26
N GLN A 15 34.96 -18.99 4.77
CA GLN A 15 35.19 -17.55 4.68
C GLN A 15 34.24 -16.88 3.68
N ILE A 16 34.01 -17.49 2.52
CA ILE A 16 33.06 -16.99 1.51
C ILE A 16 31.64 -17.02 2.08
N PHE A 17 31.23 -18.15 2.69
CA PHE A 17 29.92 -18.30 3.30
C PHE A 17 29.65 -17.25 4.39
N MET A 18 30.61 -17.05 5.32
CA MET A 18 30.47 -16.05 6.38
C MET A 18 30.41 -14.61 5.84
N SER A 19 31.15 -14.31 4.78
CA SER A 19 31.10 -12.98 4.13
C SER A 19 29.74 -12.71 3.48
N LEU A 20 29.13 -13.72 2.86
CA LEU A 20 27.78 -13.62 2.28
C LEU A 20 26.71 -13.43 3.37
N VAL A 21 26.83 -14.14 4.49
CA VAL A 21 25.92 -13.98 5.65
C VAL A 21 26.06 -12.57 6.26
N ALA A 22 27.28 -12.06 6.41
CA ALA A 22 27.49 -10.71 6.91
C ALA A 22 26.88 -9.65 5.97
N ALA A 23 27.07 -9.78 4.65
CA ALA A 23 26.50 -8.86 3.67
C ALA A 23 24.96 -8.86 3.65
N SER A 24 24.32 -10.02 3.89
CA SER A 24 22.86 -10.11 3.95
C SER A 24 22.29 -9.45 5.21
N VAL A 25 22.96 -9.60 6.36
CA VAL A 25 22.57 -8.94 7.62
C VAL A 25 22.66 -7.42 7.49
N VAL A 26 23.71 -6.89 6.87
CA VAL A 26 23.85 -5.44 6.62
C VAL A 26 22.73 -4.92 5.71
N SER A 27 22.39 -5.68 4.66
CA SER A 27 21.29 -5.33 3.75
C SER A 27 19.93 -5.35 4.47
N ALA A 28 19.67 -6.36 5.29
CA ALA A 28 18.45 -6.44 6.10
C ALA A 28 18.35 -5.31 7.13
N ALA A 29 19.46 -4.96 7.78
CA ALA A 29 19.52 -3.85 8.73
C ALA A 29 19.28 -2.49 8.03
N ALA A 30 19.88 -2.27 6.85
CA ALA A 30 19.66 -1.06 6.06
C ALA A 30 18.19 -0.91 5.65
N VAL A 31 17.57 -2.00 5.16
CA VAL A 31 16.13 -2.02 4.85
C VAL A 31 15.29 -1.74 6.10
N GLY A 32 15.65 -2.34 7.24
CA GLY A 32 14.99 -2.09 8.52
C GLY A 32 15.05 -0.63 8.96
N VAL A 33 16.22 0.02 8.83
CA VAL A 33 16.42 1.44 9.16
C VAL A 33 15.60 2.35 8.23
N VAL A 34 15.59 2.06 6.92
CA VAL A 34 14.80 2.83 5.95
C VAL A 34 13.30 2.71 6.24
N LEU A 35 12.80 1.51 6.49
CA LEU A 35 11.39 1.28 6.83
C LEU A 35 11.01 1.91 8.16
N TYR A 36 11.90 1.88 9.16
CA TYR A 36 11.69 2.51 10.46
C TYR A 36 11.62 4.04 10.33
N ALA A 37 12.59 4.65 9.63
CA ALA A 37 12.61 6.08 9.37
C ALA A 37 11.38 6.53 8.56
N TYR A 38 10.95 5.75 7.57
CA TYR A 38 9.73 6.01 6.82
C TYR A 38 8.48 5.99 7.70
N ARG A 39 8.31 4.95 8.54
CA ARG A 39 7.18 4.87 9.50
C ARG A 39 7.19 6.04 10.48
N GLN A 40 8.35 6.39 11.03
CA GLN A 40 8.50 7.52 11.95
C GLN A 40 8.13 8.85 11.27
N ARG A 41 8.54 9.05 10.02
CA ARG A 41 8.23 10.27 9.27
C ARG A 41 6.74 10.38 8.94
N VAL A 42 6.09 9.26 8.61
CA VAL A 42 4.62 9.22 8.43
C VAL A 42 3.89 9.50 9.74
N ALA A 43 4.36 8.96 10.86
CA ALA A 43 3.78 9.20 12.18
C ALA A 43 3.93 10.66 12.64
N ALA A 44 5.10 11.26 12.43
CA ALA A 44 5.40 12.64 12.82
C ALA A 44 4.59 13.70 12.06
N LEU A 45 4.06 13.36 10.88
CA LEU A 45 3.28 14.28 10.05
C LEU A 45 1.82 14.44 10.50
N LYS A 46 1.36 13.73 11.55
CA LYS A 46 -0.07 13.66 11.87
C LYS A 46 -0.43 13.71 13.36
N PRO A 47 -1.42 14.53 13.76
CA PRO A 47 -1.88 14.65 15.15
C PRO A 47 -2.42 13.34 15.75
N ASP A 48 -3.01 12.48 14.93
CA ASP A 48 -3.57 11.16 15.28
C ASP A 48 -2.66 10.00 14.85
N GLY A 49 -1.52 10.28 14.22
CA GLY A 49 -0.54 9.31 13.73
C GLY A 49 -0.99 8.44 12.55
N ARG A 50 -2.21 8.63 12.00
CA ARG A 50 -2.78 7.74 10.96
C ARG A 50 -2.82 8.40 9.58
N PRO A 51 -2.04 7.94 8.58
CA PRO A 51 -2.13 8.45 7.22
C PRO A 51 -3.55 8.27 6.65
N THR A 52 -3.98 9.20 5.81
CA THR A 52 -5.28 9.22 5.15
C THR A 52 -5.07 8.66 3.75
N VAL A 53 -5.76 7.57 3.44
CA VAL A 53 -5.68 6.90 2.14
C VAL A 53 -7.02 7.06 1.44
N LEU A 54 -6.98 7.64 0.24
CA LEU A 54 -8.13 7.69 -0.67
C LEU A 54 -8.11 6.44 -1.56
N ILE A 55 -9.21 5.71 -1.62
CA ILE A 55 -9.40 4.57 -2.51
C ILE A 55 -10.56 4.89 -3.45
N THR A 56 -10.34 4.83 -4.77
CA THR A 56 -11.44 4.92 -5.73
C THR A 56 -12.01 3.54 -6.07
N GLY A 57 -13.29 3.46 -6.39
CA GLY A 57 -13.92 2.17 -6.75
C GLY A 57 -14.05 1.22 -5.56
N THR A 58 -14.31 1.75 -4.36
CA THR A 58 -14.58 0.94 -3.15
C THR A 58 -15.84 0.09 -3.24
N THR A 59 -16.69 0.34 -4.23
CA THR A 59 -17.86 -0.46 -4.63
C THR A 59 -17.47 -1.74 -5.38
N GLY A 60 -16.32 -1.77 -6.05
CA GLY A 60 -15.80 -2.94 -6.76
C GLY A 60 -15.12 -3.96 -5.84
N TRP A 61 -14.91 -5.18 -6.35
CA TRP A 61 -14.38 -6.30 -5.56
C TRP A 61 -13.01 -6.00 -4.92
N LEU A 62 -12.05 -5.52 -5.71
CA LEU A 62 -10.69 -5.25 -5.22
C LEU A 62 -10.64 -4.04 -4.30
N GLY A 63 -11.37 -2.97 -4.63
CA GLY A 63 -11.46 -1.77 -3.81
C GLY A 63 -12.09 -2.06 -2.45
N ALA A 64 -13.19 -2.83 -2.42
CA ALA A 64 -13.84 -3.25 -1.18
C ALA A 64 -12.93 -4.14 -0.32
N LEU A 65 -12.22 -5.10 -0.94
CA LEU A 65 -11.29 -5.98 -0.23
C LEU A 65 -10.14 -5.19 0.40
N LEU A 66 -9.53 -4.28 -0.36
CA LEU A 66 -8.46 -3.41 0.14
C LEU A 66 -8.95 -2.53 1.29
N ALA A 67 -10.10 -1.88 1.12
CA ALA A 67 -10.68 -1.01 2.14
C ALA A 67 -10.96 -1.78 3.45
N LYS A 68 -11.60 -2.94 3.38
CA LYS A 68 -11.84 -3.83 4.53
C LYS A 68 -10.53 -4.22 5.21
N ARG A 69 -9.49 -4.56 4.43
CA ARG A 69 -8.20 -4.96 4.99
C ARG A 69 -7.48 -3.82 5.70
N LEU A 70 -7.56 -2.60 5.17
CA LEU A 70 -6.96 -1.41 5.79
C LEU A 70 -7.72 -0.98 7.05
N VAL A 71 -9.06 -1.00 7.02
CA VAL A 71 -9.88 -0.75 8.22
C VAL A 71 -9.56 -1.77 9.32
N ALA A 72 -9.51 -3.07 8.98
CA ALA A 72 -9.20 -4.12 9.93
C ALA A 72 -7.80 -3.99 10.56
N ARG A 73 -6.83 -3.40 9.83
CA ARG A 73 -5.50 -3.09 10.37
C ARG A 73 -5.50 -1.85 11.26
N GLY A 74 -6.45 -0.94 11.11
CA GLY A 74 -6.64 0.26 11.94
C GLY A 74 -5.53 1.31 11.84
N SER A 75 -4.50 1.09 11.03
CA SER A 75 -3.30 1.94 10.94
C SER A 75 -3.48 3.20 10.11
N VAL A 76 -4.55 3.27 9.31
CA VAL A 76 -4.81 4.38 8.38
C VAL A 76 -6.27 4.81 8.47
N ARG A 77 -6.56 6.06 8.10
CA ARG A 77 -7.92 6.54 7.83
C ARG A 77 -8.25 6.22 6.37
N VAL A 78 -9.33 5.48 6.13
CA VAL A 78 -9.73 5.10 4.77
C VAL A 78 -10.88 6.00 4.31
N LEU A 79 -10.67 6.66 3.18
CA LEU A 79 -11.71 7.40 2.44
C LEU A 79 -12.03 6.61 1.18
N GLY A 80 -13.29 6.24 1.00
CA GLY A 80 -13.76 5.58 -0.21
C GLY A 80 -14.40 6.59 -1.14
N LEU A 81 -13.96 6.65 -2.39
CA LEU A 81 -14.57 7.51 -3.40
C LEU A 81 -15.15 6.66 -4.53
N ALA A 82 -16.45 6.75 -4.72
CA ALA A 82 -17.17 6.06 -5.77
C ALA A 82 -18.48 6.80 -6.07
N ARG A 83 -19.15 6.41 -7.16
CA ARG A 83 -20.45 7.00 -7.53
C ARG A 83 -21.59 6.50 -6.65
N ARG A 84 -21.39 5.35 -6.01
CA ARG A 84 -22.26 4.77 -4.99
C ARG A 84 -21.49 4.56 -3.70
N LYS A 85 -22.20 4.59 -2.57
CA LYS A 85 -21.60 4.32 -1.26
C LYS A 85 -21.25 2.84 -1.16
N SER A 86 -20.05 2.53 -0.66
CA SER A 86 -19.62 1.15 -0.47
C SER A 86 -20.27 0.51 0.77
N GLY A 87 -20.68 1.32 1.76
CA GLY A 87 -21.32 0.84 2.99
C GLY A 87 -20.35 0.06 3.89
N ILE A 88 -19.05 0.15 3.64
CA ILE A 88 -18.02 -0.56 4.41
C ILE A 88 -17.84 0.15 5.75
N SER A 89 -18.15 -0.53 6.85
CA SER A 89 -17.92 0.00 8.20
C SER A 89 -16.45 0.42 8.38
N GLY A 90 -16.22 1.61 8.94
CA GLY A 90 -14.89 2.20 9.14
C GLY A 90 -14.30 2.91 7.92
N VAL A 91 -14.98 2.91 6.77
CA VAL A 91 -14.65 3.74 5.60
C VAL A 91 -15.53 4.99 5.62
N VAL A 92 -14.95 6.15 5.36
CA VAL A 92 -15.73 7.37 5.08
C VAL A 92 -16.04 7.38 3.59
N ASP A 93 -17.30 7.14 3.23
CA ASP A 93 -17.76 7.15 1.84
C ASP A 93 -17.96 8.58 1.33
N ILE A 94 -17.29 8.91 0.24
CA ILE A 94 -17.39 10.14 -0.54
C ILE A 94 -18.04 9.78 -1.87
N GLN A 95 -19.25 10.27 -2.07
CA GLN A 95 -19.98 10.02 -3.31
C GLN A 95 -19.58 11.07 -4.36
N ALA A 96 -18.90 10.64 -5.42
CA ALA A 96 -18.44 11.54 -6.47
C ALA A 96 -18.25 10.81 -7.81
N ASP A 97 -18.47 11.54 -8.91
CA ASP A 97 -18.18 11.09 -10.26
C ASP A 97 -16.87 11.71 -10.78
N LEU A 98 -15.89 10.86 -11.03
CA LEU A 98 -14.57 11.28 -11.51
C LEU A 98 -14.53 11.50 -13.04
N THR A 99 -15.56 11.11 -13.79
CA THR A 99 -15.56 11.21 -15.27
C THR A 99 -15.78 12.63 -15.78
N THR A 100 -16.45 13.49 -14.99
CA THR A 100 -16.81 14.85 -15.37
C THR A 100 -15.88 15.92 -14.78
N GLY A 101 -14.85 15.52 -14.03
CA GLY A 101 -13.92 16.42 -13.33
C GLY A 101 -14.51 17.12 -12.09
N ALA A 102 -15.81 17.41 -12.09
CA ALA A 102 -16.53 18.03 -10.98
C ALA A 102 -16.46 17.22 -9.68
N GLY A 103 -16.35 15.89 -9.76
CA GLY A 103 -16.24 15.02 -8.59
C GLY A 103 -15.01 15.29 -7.73
N LEU A 104 -13.91 15.80 -8.30
CA LEU A 104 -12.73 16.17 -7.50
C LEU A 104 -13.00 17.37 -6.58
N GLY A 105 -13.97 18.23 -6.91
CA GLY A 105 -14.37 19.34 -6.05
C GLY A 105 -14.89 18.89 -4.69
N THR A 106 -15.47 17.68 -4.60
CA THR A 106 -15.92 17.10 -3.32
C THR A 106 -14.78 16.80 -2.36
N LEU A 107 -13.55 16.64 -2.86
CA LEU A 107 -12.36 16.41 -2.05
C LEU A 107 -11.80 17.70 -1.44
N SER A 108 -12.28 18.88 -1.83
CA SER A 108 -11.76 20.18 -1.34
C SER A 108 -11.93 20.37 0.17
N HIS A 109 -12.96 19.76 0.76
CA HIS A 109 -13.22 19.77 2.21
C HIS A 109 -12.53 18.62 2.95
N VAL A 110 -11.99 17.67 2.19
CA VAL A 110 -11.22 16.56 2.76
C VAL A 110 -9.83 17.10 3.06
N GLY A 111 -9.39 16.96 4.31
CA GLY A 111 -8.03 17.31 4.70
C GLY A 111 -6.98 16.56 3.87
N LYS A 112 -5.70 16.84 4.12
CA LYS A 112 -4.59 16.25 3.37
C LYS A 112 -4.73 14.72 3.18
N ILE A 113 -4.66 14.29 1.92
CA ILE A 113 -4.58 12.89 1.51
C ILE A 113 -3.10 12.53 1.35
N ASP A 114 -2.64 11.46 2.01
CA ASP A 114 -1.23 11.06 1.97
C ASP A 114 -0.95 10.06 0.86
N ALA A 115 -1.97 9.29 0.46
CA ALA A 115 -1.88 8.34 -0.63
C ALA A 115 -3.23 8.17 -1.32
N CYS A 116 -3.20 7.94 -2.64
CA CYS A 116 -4.36 7.63 -3.45
C CYS A 116 -4.14 6.27 -4.13
N VAL A 117 -5.15 5.40 -4.07
CA VAL A 117 -5.20 4.13 -4.78
C VAL A 117 -6.39 4.17 -5.73
N HIS A 118 -6.10 4.16 -7.03
CA HIS A 118 -7.14 4.23 -8.05
C HIS A 118 -7.52 2.84 -8.54
N LEU A 119 -8.71 2.37 -8.16
CA LEU A 119 -9.27 1.07 -8.59
C LEU A 119 -10.65 1.22 -9.24
N GLY A 120 -11.15 2.45 -9.37
CA GLY A 120 -12.31 2.78 -10.17
C GLY A 120 -12.02 2.54 -11.64
N GLY A 121 -12.90 1.79 -12.31
CA GLY A 121 -12.71 1.40 -13.69
C GLY A 121 -13.73 0.35 -14.10
N VAL A 122 -14.03 0.30 -15.39
CA VAL A 122 -14.93 -0.70 -15.97
C VAL A 122 -14.05 -1.65 -16.79
N ALA A 123 -14.09 -2.95 -16.50
CA ALA A 123 -13.39 -3.94 -17.30
C ALA A 123 -14.10 -4.06 -18.66
N GLY A 124 -13.37 -3.82 -19.75
CA GLY A 124 -13.94 -3.74 -21.08
C GLY A 124 -14.39 -5.10 -21.63
N TRP A 125 -15.63 -5.49 -21.32
CA TRP A 125 -16.50 -6.42 -22.06
C TRP A 125 -17.99 -6.06 -21.86
N CYS A 126 -18.26 -4.89 -21.28
CA CYS A 126 -19.58 -4.30 -21.04
C CYS A 126 -19.60 -2.90 -21.66
N SER A 127 -20.78 -2.41 -22.02
CA SER A 127 -20.91 -1.02 -22.51
C SER A 127 -20.48 -0.04 -21.42
N LEU A 128 -20.07 1.19 -21.80
CA LEU A 128 -19.77 2.23 -20.82
C LEU A 128 -20.99 2.45 -19.91
N ASP A 129 -22.21 2.40 -20.45
CA ASP A 129 -23.46 2.53 -19.70
C ASP A 129 -23.64 1.42 -18.65
N GLU A 130 -23.41 0.14 -18.99
CA GLU A 130 -23.43 -0.97 -18.01
C GLU A 130 -22.36 -0.81 -16.93
N GLY A 131 -21.18 -0.35 -17.31
CA GLY A 131 -20.10 -0.03 -16.38
C GLY A 131 -20.44 1.14 -15.47
N LEU A 132 -21.22 2.10 -15.98
CA LEU A 132 -21.69 3.22 -15.20
C LEU A 132 -22.77 2.78 -14.18
N GLU A 133 -23.61 1.80 -14.49
CA GLU A 133 -24.61 1.28 -13.54
C GLU A 133 -24.03 0.35 -12.46
N THR A 134 -22.92 -0.34 -12.74
CA THR A 134 -22.35 -1.38 -11.87
C THR A 134 -21.16 -0.95 -11.01
N ASN A 135 -20.43 0.12 -11.35
CA ASN A 135 -19.39 0.73 -10.48
C ASN A 135 -19.82 2.03 -9.75
#